data_AF-A0A060C3E6-F1
#
_entry.id   AF-A0A060C3E6-F1
#
_cell.length_a   1.000
_cell.length_b   1.000
_cell.length_c   1.000
_cell.angle_alpha   90.00
_cell.angle_beta   90.00
_cell.angle_gamma   90.00
#
_symmetry.space_group_name_H-M   'P 1'
#
loop_
_entity.id
_entity.type
_entity.pdbx_description
1 polymer ?
#
loop_
_entity_poly.entity_id
_entity_poly.type
_entity_poly.pdbx_seq_one_letter_code
_entity_poly.pdbx_strand_id
1 'polypeptide(L)'
;DFYIWRDPVNGHEPNNWGSFFSGPAWTYDTKTQQYYLHLFAKEQPDLNWANPQVRQAVFKMMNWWAKQGIDGFRMDVISLLSKPDGLPDGPQAPNAPYGDGGSLVANGKHEHEYLREMNQQVLSKYDWITVGETAGVTIDQAAKYANLDGNELNMVFQFEHMGLDNNRDRV
;
A
#
# COMPACT_ATOMS: atom_id res chain seq x y z
N ASP A 1 2.10 -2.59 17.93
CA ASP A 1 1.99 -1.70 16.74
C ASP A 1 2.30 -2.39 15.41
N PHE A 2 1.74 -3.59 15.17
CA PHE A 2 1.86 -4.25 13.86
C PHE A 2 0.90 -3.69 12.81
N TYR A 3 -0.21 -3.11 13.28
CA TYR A 3 -1.24 -2.46 12.47
C TYR A 3 -1.29 -0.97 12.80
N ILE A 4 -2.02 -0.21 11.99
CA ILE A 4 -2.20 1.24 12.18
C ILE A 4 -3.47 1.48 13.01
N TRP A 5 -3.28 1.94 14.25
CA TRP A 5 -4.35 2.28 15.20
C TRP A 5 -4.37 3.77 15.49
N ARG A 6 -5.55 4.35 15.66
CA ARG A 6 -5.73 5.77 16.01
C ARG A 6 -6.93 5.96 16.93
N ASP A 7 -6.80 6.94 17.83
CA ASP A 7 -7.90 7.37 18.68
C ASP A 7 -9.00 8.05 17.83
N PRO A 8 -10.27 7.99 18.26
CA PRO A 8 -11.34 8.76 17.66
C PRO A 8 -11.05 10.27 17.69
N VAL A 9 -11.39 10.98 16.61
CA VAL A 9 -11.31 12.44 16.55
C VAL A 9 -12.73 13.01 16.66
N ASN A 10 -13.04 13.69 17.76
CA ASN A 10 -14.39 14.18 18.06
C ASN A 10 -15.48 13.10 18.01
N GLY A 11 -15.15 11.85 18.36
CA GLY A 11 -16.06 10.71 18.31
C GLY A 11 -16.21 10.06 16.92
N HIS A 12 -15.49 10.56 15.92
CA HIS A 12 -15.49 10.06 14.55
C HIS A 12 -14.17 9.38 14.18
N GLU A 13 -14.12 8.85 12.95
CA GLU A 13 -12.93 8.30 12.32
C GLU A 13 -11.76 9.31 12.35
N PRO A 14 -10.50 8.85 12.38
CA PRO A 14 -9.32 9.72 12.46
C PRO A 14 -9.17 10.74 11.31
N ASN A 15 -9.70 10.40 10.14
CA ASN A 15 -9.74 11.24 8.95
C ASN A 15 -10.90 10.78 8.03
N ASN A 16 -11.11 11.49 6.93
CA ASN A 16 -12.21 11.25 5.98
C ASN A 16 -11.99 10.12 4.96
N TRP A 17 -10.94 9.28 5.09
CA TRP A 17 -10.59 8.33 4.03
C TRP A 17 -11.64 7.24 3.80
N GLY A 18 -11.91 6.97 2.52
CA GLY A 18 -12.74 5.85 2.08
C GLY A 18 -11.94 4.58 1.80
N SER A 19 -12.54 3.42 2.04
CA SER A 19 -12.01 2.12 1.59
C SER A 19 -12.19 1.97 0.07
N PHE A 20 -11.23 1.31 -0.58
CA PHE A 20 -11.33 0.90 -1.98
C PHE A 20 -12.53 -0.05 -2.23
N PHE A 21 -13.05 -0.70 -1.18
CA PHE A 21 -14.22 -1.59 -1.24
C PHE A 21 -15.49 -0.98 -0.64
N SER A 22 -15.58 0.35 -0.60
CA SER A 22 -16.69 1.15 -0.05
C SER A 22 -16.73 1.26 1.48
N GLY A 23 -17.34 2.35 1.97
CA GLY A 23 -17.39 2.69 3.39
C GLY A 23 -16.12 3.41 3.88
N PRO A 24 -16.02 3.69 5.18
CA PRO A 24 -14.83 4.31 5.76
C PRO A 24 -13.64 3.35 5.68
N ALA A 25 -12.43 3.88 5.56
CA ALA A 25 -11.19 3.10 5.68
C ALA A 25 -10.84 2.73 7.14
N TRP A 26 -11.73 3.05 8.08
CA TRP A 26 -11.49 2.89 9.51
C TRP A 26 -12.63 2.09 10.14
N THR A 27 -12.27 1.10 10.94
CA THR A 27 -13.24 0.35 11.75
C THR A 27 -12.93 0.51 13.23
N TYR A 28 -13.94 0.90 14.00
CA TYR A 28 -13.84 1.04 15.45
C TYR A 28 -13.82 -0.34 16.13
N ASP A 29 -12.83 -0.56 17.00
CA ASP A 29 -12.78 -1.72 17.89
C ASP A 29 -13.18 -1.30 19.31
N THR A 30 -14.26 -1.90 19.80
CA THR A 30 -14.84 -1.55 21.10
C THR A 30 -13.97 -1.95 22.29
N LYS A 31 -13.05 -2.91 22.11
CA LYS A 31 -12.17 -3.40 23.19
C LYS A 31 -11.03 -2.43 23.46
N THR A 32 -10.45 -1.88 22.40
CA THR A 32 -9.35 -0.91 22.47
C THR A 32 -9.84 0.53 22.50
N GLN A 33 -11.09 0.77 22.11
CA GLN A 33 -11.67 2.12 21.93
C GLN A 33 -10.92 2.94 20.87
N GLN A 34 -10.34 2.26 19.88
CA GLN A 34 -9.57 2.86 18.79
C GLN A 34 -10.10 2.39 17.44
N TYR A 35 -9.78 3.14 16.39
CA TYR A 35 -9.97 2.72 15.02
C TYR A 35 -8.71 2.05 14.48
N TYR A 36 -8.86 0.98 13.70
CA TYR A 36 -7.78 0.45 12.86
C TYR A 36 -8.02 0.77 11.40
N LEU A 37 -6.93 1.03 10.67
CA LEU A 37 -6.97 1.32 9.24
C LEU A 37 -7.14 0.02 8.43
N HIS A 38 -7.99 0.08 7.41
CA HIS A 38 -8.12 -0.90 6.34
C HIS A 38 -8.42 -0.17 5.03
N LEU A 39 -7.47 -0.14 4.11
CA LEU A 39 -7.68 0.45 2.78
C LEU A 39 -8.62 -0.41 1.92
N PHE A 40 -8.75 -1.69 2.25
CA PHE A 40 -9.63 -2.66 1.57
C PHE A 40 -10.76 -3.10 2.51
N ALA A 41 -11.08 -4.39 2.58
CA ALA A 41 -12.12 -4.89 3.47
C ALA A 41 -11.71 -4.70 4.94
N LYS A 42 -12.69 -4.58 5.84
CA LYS A 42 -12.45 -4.48 7.30
C LYS A 42 -11.67 -5.69 7.85
N GLU A 43 -11.80 -6.85 7.23
CA GLU A 43 -11.03 -8.06 7.56
C GLU A 43 -9.57 -8.01 7.08
N GLN A 44 -9.17 -6.97 6.35
CA GLN A 44 -7.83 -6.74 5.81
C GLN A 44 -7.18 -5.49 6.46
N PRO A 45 -6.85 -5.53 7.77
CA PRO A 45 -6.22 -4.41 8.44
C PRO A 45 -4.81 -4.14 7.89
N ASP A 46 -4.51 -2.87 7.66
CA ASP A 46 -3.24 -2.44 7.08
C ASP A 46 -2.08 -2.65 8.06
N LEU A 47 -1.03 -3.30 7.56
CA LEU A 47 0.24 -3.42 8.29
C LEU A 47 0.94 -2.06 8.38
N ASN A 48 1.53 -1.80 9.55
CA ASN A 48 2.31 -0.60 9.81
C ASN A 48 3.76 -0.76 9.35
N TRP A 49 4.04 -0.43 8.09
CA TRP A 49 5.39 -0.54 7.51
C TRP A 49 6.40 0.44 8.10
N ALA A 50 5.97 1.51 8.75
CA ALA A 50 6.87 2.39 9.50
C ALA A 50 7.53 1.67 10.69
N ASN A 51 6.89 0.60 11.21
CA ASN A 51 7.46 -0.22 12.26
C ASN A 51 8.50 -1.21 11.68
N PRO A 52 9.79 -1.09 12.00
CA PRO A 52 10.80 -2.00 11.47
C PRO A 52 10.56 -3.47 11.87
N GLN A 53 9.91 -3.75 13.02
CA GLN A 53 9.59 -5.12 13.41
C GLN A 53 8.59 -5.79 12.45
N VAL A 54 7.66 -5.01 11.88
CA VAL A 54 6.72 -5.50 10.85
C VAL A 54 7.49 -5.86 9.59
N ARG A 55 8.35 -4.97 9.11
CA ARG A 55 9.17 -5.22 7.91
C ARG A 55 10.06 -6.46 8.09
N GLN A 56 10.72 -6.57 9.23
CA GLN A 56 11.54 -7.75 9.54
C GLN A 56 10.72 -9.04 9.63
N ALA A 57 9.49 -9.00 10.17
CA ALA A 57 8.60 -10.15 10.17
C ALA A 57 8.19 -10.56 8.75
N VAL A 58 7.88 -9.60 7.88
CA VAL A 58 7.58 -9.82 6.46
C VAL A 58 8.79 -10.42 5.74
N PHE A 59 9.98 -9.85 5.89
CA PHE A 59 11.20 -10.38 5.25
C PHE A 59 11.55 -11.77 5.75
N LYS A 60 11.34 -12.07 7.03
CA LYS A 60 11.52 -13.42 7.58
C LYS A 60 10.56 -14.41 6.92
N MET A 61 9.30 -14.03 6.72
CA MET A 61 8.30 -14.85 6.02
C MET A 61 8.68 -15.07 4.55
N MET A 62 9.09 -14.01 3.84
CA MET A 62 9.53 -14.13 2.44
C MET A 62 10.75 -15.05 2.30
N ASN A 63 11.75 -14.90 3.19
CA ASN A 63 12.92 -15.79 3.24
C ASN A 63 12.55 -17.24 3.59
N TRP A 64 11.46 -17.46 4.34
CA TRP A 64 10.99 -18.83 4.60
C TRP A 64 10.45 -19.48 3.33
N TRP A 65 9.64 -18.76 2.55
CA TRP A 65 9.19 -19.23 1.24
C TRP A 65 10.35 -19.40 0.26
N ALA A 66 11.35 -18.53 0.33
CA ALA A 66 12.57 -18.66 -0.46
C ALA A 66 13.25 -20.01 -0.25
N LYS A 67 13.35 -20.43 1.02
CA LYS A 67 13.90 -21.74 1.40
C LYS A 67 13.05 -22.92 0.95
N GLN A 68 11.77 -22.71 0.63
CA GLN A 68 10.93 -23.74 0.04
C GLN A 68 11.14 -23.89 -1.48
N GLY A 69 11.90 -22.98 -2.10
CA GLY A 69 12.26 -23.08 -3.52
C GLY A 69 11.26 -22.46 -4.49
N ILE A 70 10.55 -21.40 -4.09
CA ILE A 70 9.80 -20.56 -5.04
C ILE A 70 10.76 -19.79 -5.95
N ASP A 71 10.26 -19.34 -7.11
CA ASP A 71 11.04 -18.62 -8.13
C ASP A 71 10.77 -17.10 -8.19
N GLY A 72 9.98 -16.58 -7.25
CA GLY A 72 9.66 -15.15 -7.21
C GLY A 72 8.37 -14.79 -6.50
N PHE A 73 8.04 -13.49 -6.55
CA PHE A 73 6.84 -12.94 -5.94
C PHE A 73 6.08 -12.02 -6.91
N ARG A 74 4.76 -12.19 -6.95
CA ARG A 74 3.84 -11.13 -7.34
C ARG A 74 3.38 -10.41 -6.08
N MET A 75 3.64 -9.12 -5.99
CA MET A 75 3.39 -8.31 -4.80
C MET A 75 2.13 -7.49 -4.99
N ASP A 76 1.11 -7.80 -4.20
CA ASP A 76 -0.21 -7.16 -4.23
C ASP A 76 -0.15 -5.72 -3.72
N VAL A 77 -0.78 -4.80 -4.46
CA VAL A 77 -0.89 -3.36 -4.16
C VAL A 77 0.35 -2.73 -3.51
N ILE A 78 1.51 -3.12 -4.02
CA ILE A 78 2.80 -2.85 -3.39
C ILE A 78 3.16 -1.37 -3.40
N SER A 79 2.45 -0.54 -4.16
CA SER A 79 2.61 0.92 -4.16
C SER A 79 2.02 1.62 -2.94
N LEU A 80 1.34 0.90 -2.04
CA LEU A 80 0.55 1.48 -0.95
C LEU A 80 1.13 1.24 0.45
N LEU A 81 2.39 0.84 0.60
CA LEU A 81 2.95 0.47 1.90
C LEU A 81 3.17 1.68 2.80
N SER A 82 3.67 2.78 2.23
CA SER A 82 4.07 3.99 2.94
C SER A 82 2.88 4.94 3.14
N LYS A 83 2.35 4.98 4.36
CA LYS A 83 1.29 5.94 4.74
C LYS A 83 1.89 7.30 5.10
N PRO A 84 1.22 8.41 4.77
CA PRO A 84 1.68 9.76 5.13
C PRO A 84 1.69 9.99 6.64
N ASP A 85 2.65 10.77 7.11
CA ASP A 85 2.74 11.19 8.51
C ASP A 85 1.47 11.96 8.92
N GLY A 86 0.92 11.64 10.09
CA GLY A 86 -0.29 12.29 10.62
C GLY A 86 -1.61 11.83 9.98
N LEU A 87 -1.58 11.08 8.87
CA LEU A 87 -2.77 10.58 8.16
C LEU A 87 -3.80 11.70 7.87
N PRO A 88 -3.42 12.75 7.13
CA PRO A 88 -4.30 13.89 6.88
C PRO A 88 -5.54 13.49 6.06
N ASP A 89 -6.57 14.33 6.09
CA ASP A 89 -7.74 14.16 5.22
C ASP A 89 -7.35 14.09 3.74
N GLY A 90 -8.01 13.19 3.02
CA GLY A 90 -7.89 13.01 1.58
C GLY A 90 -8.73 14.04 0.81
N PRO A 91 -8.33 14.38 -0.44
CA PRO A 91 -9.15 15.20 -1.32
C PRO A 91 -10.55 14.59 -1.49
N GLN A 92 -11.60 15.38 -1.30
CA GLN A 92 -12.98 14.92 -1.36
C GLN A 92 -13.75 15.71 -2.40
N ALA A 93 -14.26 15.03 -3.43
CA ALA A 93 -15.09 15.67 -4.45
C ALA A 93 -16.44 16.11 -3.86
N PRO A 94 -17.10 17.14 -4.43
CA PRO A 94 -18.44 17.53 -4.01
C PRO A 94 -19.41 16.34 -4.06
N ASN A 95 -20.12 16.09 -2.96
CA ASN A 95 -21.04 14.96 -2.74
C ASN A 95 -20.41 13.56 -2.63
N ALA A 96 -19.08 13.43 -2.67
CA ALA A 96 -18.45 12.15 -2.33
C ALA A 96 -18.63 11.88 -0.83
N PRO A 97 -18.99 10.66 -0.40
CA PRO A 97 -19.16 10.34 1.02
C PRO A 97 -17.83 10.32 1.79
N TYR A 98 -16.72 10.09 1.10
CA TYR A 98 -15.38 9.95 1.69
C TYR A 98 -14.33 10.65 0.82
N GLY A 99 -13.20 11.00 1.43
CA GLY A 99 -12.01 11.51 0.77
C GLY A 99 -11.15 10.40 0.16
N ASP A 100 -10.42 10.75 -0.90
CA ASP A 100 -9.49 9.87 -1.60
C ASP A 100 -8.16 9.76 -0.82
N GLY A 101 -8.12 8.85 0.15
CA GLY A 101 -6.89 8.48 0.83
C GLY A 101 -5.91 7.73 -0.06
N GLY A 102 -6.38 7.07 -1.12
CA GLY A 102 -5.55 6.32 -2.06
C GLY A 102 -4.51 7.21 -2.74
N SER A 103 -4.91 8.41 -3.16
CA SER A 103 -4.00 9.41 -3.75
C SER A 103 -2.86 9.86 -2.82
N LEU A 104 -3.06 9.77 -1.50
CA LEU A 104 -2.07 10.16 -0.49
C LEU A 104 -1.12 9.02 -0.12
N VAL A 105 -1.58 7.78 -0.26
CA VAL A 105 -0.81 6.58 0.11
C VAL A 105 -0.05 6.01 -1.08
N ALA A 106 -0.58 6.15 -2.30
CA ALA A 106 0.07 5.68 -3.51
C ALA A 106 1.43 6.35 -3.69
N ASN A 107 2.48 5.53 -3.82
CA ASN A 107 3.86 5.98 -3.94
C ASN A 107 4.27 6.92 -2.79
N GLY A 108 3.94 6.51 -1.55
CA GLY A 108 4.23 7.28 -0.35
C GLY A 108 5.72 7.56 -0.13
N LYS A 109 6.01 8.50 0.78
CA LYS A 109 7.34 9.07 1.02
C LYS A 109 8.46 8.03 1.21
N HIS A 110 8.16 6.92 1.89
CA HIS A 110 9.12 5.87 2.22
C HIS A 110 8.95 4.61 1.35
N GLU A 111 8.12 4.63 0.32
CA GLU A 111 7.78 3.46 -0.49
C GLU A 111 9.02 2.80 -1.09
N HIS A 112 9.78 3.58 -1.87
CA HIS A 112 11.02 3.12 -2.48
C HIS A 112 12.12 2.78 -1.45
N GLU A 113 12.10 3.40 -0.26
CA GLU A 113 13.01 3.01 0.83
C GLU A 113 12.71 1.59 1.31
N TYR A 114 11.44 1.26 1.54
CA TYR A 114 11.02 -0.06 1.97
C TYR A 114 11.26 -1.12 0.90
N LEU A 115 11.06 -0.80 -0.38
CA LEU A 115 11.35 -1.72 -1.48
C LEU A 115 12.83 -2.02 -1.64
N ARG A 116 13.71 -1.01 -1.51
CA ARG A 116 15.15 -1.23 -1.50
C ARG A 116 15.59 -2.06 -0.29
N GLU A 117 15.00 -1.80 0.88
CA GLU A 117 15.26 -2.63 2.07
C GLU A 117 14.82 -4.08 1.82
N MET A 118 13.63 -4.30 1.25
CA MET A 118 13.13 -5.63 0.88
C MET A 118 14.04 -6.34 -0.13
N ASN A 119 14.50 -5.61 -1.15
CA ASN A 119 15.42 -6.12 -2.16
C ASN A 119 16.72 -6.61 -1.50
N GLN A 120 17.37 -5.76 -0.69
CA GLN A 120 18.61 -6.10 0.01
C GLN A 120 18.44 -7.26 1.01
N GLN A 121 17.31 -7.31 1.71
CA GLN A 121 17.05 -8.31 2.75
C GLN A 121 16.57 -9.65 2.19
N VAL A 122 16.00 -9.67 0.99
CA VAL A 122 15.35 -10.85 0.40
C VAL A 122 15.68 -11.01 -1.07
N LEU A 123 15.20 -10.11 -1.92
CA LEU A 123 15.04 -10.38 -3.36
C LEU A 123 16.38 -10.56 -4.07
N SER A 124 17.37 -9.73 -3.76
CA SER A 124 18.69 -9.75 -4.42
C SER A 124 19.53 -10.98 -4.10
N LYS A 125 19.05 -11.86 -3.21
CA LYS A 125 19.77 -13.08 -2.78
C LYS A 125 19.44 -14.29 -3.66
N TYR A 126 18.52 -14.13 -4.60
CA TYR A 126 17.97 -15.20 -5.43
C TYR A 126 17.86 -14.76 -6.89
N ASP A 127 17.92 -15.71 -7.82
CA ASP A 127 17.65 -15.49 -9.23
C ASP A 127 16.15 -15.62 -9.49
N TRP A 128 15.42 -14.53 -9.25
CA TRP A 128 13.96 -14.51 -9.18
C TRP A 128 13.35 -13.48 -10.12
N ILE A 129 12.07 -13.71 -10.42
CA ILE A 129 11.20 -12.70 -11.03
C ILE A 129 10.33 -12.05 -9.96
N THR A 130 10.36 -10.73 -9.88
CA THR A 130 9.50 -9.92 -9.03
C THR A 130 8.63 -8.99 -9.85
N VAL A 131 7.32 -9.05 -9.59
CA VAL A 131 6.34 -8.17 -10.24
C VAL A 131 5.47 -7.48 -9.19
N GLY A 132 5.49 -6.15 -9.19
CA GLY A 132 4.65 -5.34 -8.31
C GLY A 132 3.33 -4.95 -8.96
N GLU A 133 2.21 -5.14 -8.27
CA GLU A 133 0.97 -4.47 -8.64
C GLU A 133 0.98 -3.04 -8.08
N THR A 134 1.04 -2.04 -8.96
CA THR A 134 1.22 -0.64 -8.55
C THR A 134 0.00 0.19 -8.92
N ALA A 135 -0.99 0.19 -8.03
CA ALA A 135 -2.18 1.04 -8.15
C ALA A 135 -1.80 2.52 -7.92
N GLY A 136 -2.37 3.42 -8.73
CA GLY A 136 -2.23 4.87 -8.56
C GLY A 136 -0.85 5.45 -8.91
N VAL A 137 0.03 4.70 -9.59
CA VAL A 137 1.35 5.20 -9.99
C VAL A 137 1.40 5.59 -11.47
N THR A 138 2.12 6.67 -11.77
CA THR A 138 2.40 7.14 -13.13
C THR A 138 3.48 6.30 -13.80
N ILE A 139 3.66 6.46 -15.11
CA ILE A 139 4.75 5.82 -15.86
C ILE A 139 6.13 6.17 -15.28
N ASP A 140 6.36 7.44 -14.95
CA ASP A 140 7.64 7.90 -14.37
C ASP A 140 7.91 7.28 -12.99
N GLN A 141 6.85 7.05 -12.22
CA GLN A 141 6.96 6.32 -10.95
C GLN A 141 7.23 4.84 -11.21
N ALA A 142 6.47 4.19 -12.11
CA ALA A 142 6.66 2.79 -12.48
C ALA A 142 8.11 2.49 -12.92
N ALA A 143 8.74 3.40 -13.66
CA ALA A 143 10.15 3.29 -14.04
C ALA A 143 11.14 3.27 -12.85
N LYS A 144 10.76 3.87 -11.71
CA LYS A 144 11.55 3.81 -10.47
C LYS A 144 11.40 2.46 -9.77
N TYR A 145 10.17 1.92 -9.71
CA TYR A 145 9.92 0.57 -9.17
C TYR A 145 10.65 -0.50 -9.97
N ALA A 146 10.52 -0.45 -11.31
CA ALA A 146 11.14 -1.38 -12.26
C ALA A 146 12.46 -0.82 -12.82
N ASN A 147 13.33 -0.33 -11.94
CA ASN A 147 14.58 0.31 -12.37
C ASN A 147 15.60 -0.71 -12.91
N LEU A 148 16.44 -0.24 -13.84
CA LEU A 148 17.50 -1.06 -14.45
C LEU A 148 18.68 -1.34 -13.51
N ASP A 149 18.81 -0.59 -12.41
CA ASP A 149 19.83 -0.83 -11.40
C ASP A 149 19.51 -2.09 -10.55
N GLY A 150 18.31 -2.65 -10.70
CA GLY A 150 17.88 -3.90 -10.06
C GLY A 150 17.71 -3.79 -8.54
N ASN A 151 17.60 -2.57 -8.01
CA ASN A 151 17.61 -2.31 -6.57
C ASN A 151 16.23 -2.37 -5.91
N GLU A 152 15.15 -2.50 -6.70
CA GLU A 152 13.77 -2.64 -6.23
C GLU A 152 13.13 -3.89 -6.86
N LEU A 153 12.28 -3.74 -7.89
CA LEU A 153 11.54 -4.83 -8.55
C LEU A 153 11.99 -5.01 -10.01
N ASN A 154 11.71 -6.17 -10.62
CA ASN A 154 12.03 -6.39 -12.05
C ASN A 154 11.00 -5.73 -12.99
N MET A 155 9.72 -5.74 -12.61
CA MET A 155 8.63 -5.20 -13.42
C MET A 155 7.42 -4.83 -12.57
N VAL A 156 6.46 -4.13 -13.16
CA VAL A 156 5.20 -3.76 -12.50
C VAL A 156 3.99 -3.94 -13.42
N PHE A 157 2.83 -4.22 -12.82
CA PHE A 157 1.53 -3.97 -13.43
C PHE A 157 1.11 -2.53 -13.16
N GLN A 158 0.98 -1.75 -14.23
CA GLN A 158 0.59 -0.34 -14.21
C GLN A 158 -0.86 -0.20 -14.69
N PHE A 159 -1.63 0.73 -14.11
CA PHE A 159 -3.09 0.75 -14.27
C PHE A 159 -3.69 1.94 -15.03
N GLU A 160 -2.93 2.96 -15.47
CA GLU A 160 -3.52 4.09 -16.22
C GLU A 160 -4.29 3.62 -17.47
N HIS A 161 -3.77 2.61 -18.17
CA HIS A 161 -4.42 2.05 -19.35
C HIS A 161 -5.75 1.33 -19.05
N MET A 162 -5.95 0.86 -17.81
CA MET A 162 -7.20 0.23 -17.35
C MET A 162 -8.27 1.25 -16.97
N GLY A 163 -7.91 2.54 -16.85
CA GLY A 163 -8.84 3.63 -16.56
C GLY A 163 -9.34 4.39 -17.79
N LEU A 164 -8.87 4.05 -18.99
CA LEU A 164 -9.19 4.79 -20.23
C LEU A 164 -10.67 4.72 -20.60
N ASP A 165 -11.35 3.67 -20.17
CA ASP A 165 -12.77 3.45 -20.43
C ASP A 165 -13.67 4.25 -19.47
N ASN A 166 -13.13 4.79 -18.37
CA ASN A 166 -13.82 5.71 -17.45
C ASN A 166 -13.93 7.15 -17.97
N ASN A 167 -13.56 7.40 -19.23
CA ASN A 167 -13.66 8.72 -19.83
C ASN A 167 -15.14 9.16 -19.96
N ARG A 168 -15.46 10.37 -19.48
CA ARG A 168 -16.83 10.93 -19.46
C ARG A 168 -17.37 11.29 -20.84
N ASP A 169 -16.52 11.27 -21.87
CA ASP A 169 -16.85 11.61 -23.26
C ASP A 169 -17.31 10.41 -24.10
N ARG A 170 -17.92 9.39 -23.47
CA ARG A 170 -18.60 8.32 -24.23
C ARG A 170 -19.82 8.92 -24.95
N VAL A 171 -19.67 9.14 -26.25
CA VAL A 171 -20.73 9.45 -27.24
C VAL A 171 -21.75 8.32 -27.29
#